data_AF-A0A519ZGM6-F1
#
_entry.id   AF-A0A519ZGM6-F1
#
_cell.length_a   1.000
_cell.length_b   1.000
_cell.length_c   1.000
_cell.angle_alpha   90.00
_cell.angle_beta   90.00
_cell.angle_gamma   90.00
#
_symmetry.space_group_name_H-M   'P 1'
#
loop_
_entity.id
_entity.type
_entity.pdbx_description
1 polymer ?
#
loop_
_entity_poly.entity_id
_entity_poly.type
_entity_poly.pdbx_seq_one_letter_code
_entity_poly.pdbx_strand_id
1 'polypeptide(L)'
;MDGAETQLTIHPDKTKIVNLRGKSEKKYTKSFDFVGFTIRPNWCKRNGRMVLLPSIVISKRSEKSVLEKFRAMNIHKWRKPIEVVATKLRPIIQGIINYYCKFSVSPTSYIWRQLNSRILKWVKWE
;
A
#
# COMPACT_ATOMS: atom_id res chain seq x y z
N MET A 1 -34.54 24.70 -1.46
CA MET A 1 -34.17 23.42 -2.11
C MET A 1 -33.76 22.50 -0.98
N ASP A 2 -34.74 21.77 -0.50
CA ASP A 2 -34.67 20.97 0.72
C ASP A 2 -33.84 19.71 0.43
N GLY A 3 -32.60 19.71 0.93
CA GLY A 3 -31.73 18.54 0.88
C GLY A 3 -32.17 17.54 1.92
N ALA A 4 -32.49 16.32 1.50
CA ALA A 4 -32.93 15.22 2.34
C ALA A 4 -32.12 15.11 3.65
N GLU A 5 -32.80 15.35 4.78
CA GLU A 5 -32.21 15.32 6.11
C GLU A 5 -32.03 13.87 6.57
N THR A 6 -30.87 13.29 6.25
CA THR A 6 -30.43 12.08 6.96
C THR A 6 -30.02 12.46 8.38
N GLN A 7 -30.42 11.69 9.40
CA GLN A 7 -29.98 11.85 10.81
C GLN A 7 -28.48 11.52 11.03
N LEU A 8 -27.64 11.64 10.00
CA LEU A 8 -26.22 11.33 10.04
C LEU A 8 -25.41 12.62 10.08
N THR A 9 -24.60 12.77 11.11
CA THR A 9 -23.64 13.87 11.24
C THR A 9 -22.23 13.43 10.82
N ILE A 10 -21.49 14.34 10.20
CA ILE A 10 -20.10 14.12 9.82
C ILE A 10 -19.23 14.02 11.07
N HIS A 11 -18.39 12.99 11.15
CA HIS A 11 -17.43 12.86 12.25
C HIS A 11 -16.32 13.91 12.11
N PRO A 12 -16.09 14.78 13.12
CA PRO A 12 -15.19 15.93 13.02
C PRO A 12 -13.73 15.49 12.80
N ASP A 13 -13.23 14.51 13.55
CA ASP A 13 -11.82 14.10 13.44
C ASP A 13 -11.48 13.27 12.19
N LYS A 14 -12.47 12.55 11.64
CA LYS A 14 -12.28 11.70 10.46
C LYS A 14 -12.36 12.51 9.17
N THR A 15 -13.00 13.67 9.21
CA THR A 15 -13.27 14.51 8.04
C THR A 15 -12.31 15.69 8.00
N LYS A 16 -11.58 15.81 6.90
CA LYS A 16 -10.60 16.87 6.72
C LYS A 16 -10.50 17.29 5.28
N ILE A 17 -10.23 18.58 5.07
CA ILE A 17 -9.92 19.13 3.75
C ILE A 17 -8.46 18.79 3.42
N VAL A 18 -8.22 18.24 2.23
CA VAL A 18 -6.89 17.88 1.73
C VAL A 18 -6.59 18.66 0.47
N ASN A 19 -5.44 19.31 0.43
CA ASN A 19 -4.95 19.96 -0.78
C ASN A 19 -3.90 19.05 -1.45
N LEU A 20 -4.30 18.22 -2.42
CA LEU A 20 -3.38 17.32 -3.13
C LEU A 20 -2.46 18.04 -4.15
N ARG A 21 -2.87 19.20 -4.68
CA ARG A 21 -2.14 19.91 -5.74
C ARG A 21 -2.45 21.40 -5.73
N GLY A 22 -1.45 22.20 -6.05
CA GLY A 22 -1.59 23.66 -6.13
C GLY A 22 -1.37 24.36 -4.80
N LYS A 23 -1.62 25.67 -4.80
CA LYS A 23 -1.49 26.55 -3.64
C LYS A 23 -2.85 26.69 -2.96
N SER A 24 -2.84 26.86 -1.65
CA SER A 24 -4.02 27.21 -0.86
C SER A 24 -3.63 28.29 0.12
N GLU A 25 -4.56 29.19 0.44
CA GLU A 25 -4.35 30.25 1.42
C GLU A 25 -4.02 29.68 2.81
N LYS A 26 -4.72 28.59 3.19
CA LYS A 26 -4.49 27.84 4.42
C LYS A 26 -3.64 26.59 4.16
N LYS A 27 -2.89 26.14 5.16
CA LYS A 27 -2.11 24.91 5.10
C LYS A 27 -3.00 23.69 5.35
N TYR A 28 -3.24 22.89 4.31
CA TYR A 28 -3.94 21.61 4.40
C TYR A 28 -2.97 20.44 4.28
N THR A 29 -3.33 19.28 4.82
CA THR A 29 -2.60 18.04 4.57
C THR A 29 -2.55 17.74 3.07
N LYS A 30 -1.43 17.16 2.62
CA LYS A 30 -1.20 16.84 1.20
C LYS A 30 -1.51 15.37 0.87
N SER A 31 -2.09 14.62 1.80
CA SER A 31 -2.43 13.23 1.59
C SER A 31 -3.56 12.76 2.49
N PHE A 32 -4.23 11.69 2.08
CA PHE A 32 -5.18 10.95 2.92
C PHE A 32 -5.17 9.47 2.57
N ASP A 33 -5.61 8.67 3.53
CA ASP A 33 -5.78 7.24 3.35
C ASP A 33 -7.24 6.93 3.00
N PHE A 34 -7.43 6.05 2.02
CA PHE A 34 -8.72 5.55 1.61
C PHE A 34 -8.59 4.10 1.15
N VAL A 35 -9.37 3.20 1.77
CA VAL A 35 -9.49 1.78 1.37
C VAL A 35 -8.11 1.10 1.20
N GLY A 36 -7.20 1.32 2.15
CA GLY A 36 -5.86 0.72 2.14
C GLY A 36 -4.82 1.42 1.25
N PHE A 37 -5.19 2.48 0.54
CA PHE A 37 -4.29 3.31 -0.25
C PHE A 37 -4.06 4.67 0.41
N THR A 38 -2.93 5.29 0.13
CA THR A 38 -2.67 6.70 0.37
C THR A 38 -2.72 7.44 -0.96
N ILE A 39 -3.56 8.45 -1.07
CA ILE A 39 -3.56 9.39 -2.19
C ILE A 39 -2.64 10.54 -1.81
N ARG A 40 -1.57 10.76 -2.57
CA ARG A 40 -0.58 11.81 -2.28
C ARG A 40 0.11 12.32 -3.56
N PRO A 41 0.63 13.56 -3.58
CA PRO A 41 1.52 14.00 -4.63
C PRO A 41 2.76 13.12 -4.69
N ASN A 42 3.09 12.64 -5.89
CA ASN A 42 4.30 11.87 -6.16
C ASN A 42 4.98 12.42 -7.42
N TRP A 43 6.31 12.31 -7.45
CA TRP A 43 7.08 12.73 -8.60
C TRP A 43 6.99 11.69 -9.70
N CYS A 44 6.49 12.09 -10.87
CA CYS A 44 6.32 11.23 -12.04
C CYS A 44 7.10 11.78 -13.21
N LYS A 45 7.79 10.91 -13.97
CA LYS A 45 8.45 11.29 -15.21
C LYS A 45 7.43 11.30 -16.34
N ARG A 46 7.19 12.46 -16.95
CA ARG A 46 6.31 12.63 -18.11
C ARG A 46 7.07 13.41 -19.19
N ASN A 47 7.18 12.84 -20.39
CA ASN A 47 7.88 13.45 -21.53
C ASN A 47 9.31 13.91 -21.17
N GLY A 48 10.06 13.06 -20.45
CA GLY A 48 11.42 13.38 -20.02
C GLY A 48 11.54 14.34 -18.82
N ARG A 49 10.44 14.97 -18.37
CA ARG A 49 10.42 15.94 -17.26
C ARG A 49 9.79 15.34 -16.01
N MET A 50 10.27 15.77 -14.85
CA MET A 50 9.66 15.41 -13.56
C MET A 50 8.50 16.35 -13.27
N VAL A 51 7.31 15.78 -13.02
CA VAL A 51 6.09 16.52 -12.68
C VAL A 51 5.48 15.93 -11.41
N LEU A 52 5.01 16.79 -10.51
CA LEU A 52 4.30 16.38 -9.30
C LEU A 52 2.83 16.13 -9.62
N LEU A 53 2.39 14.87 -9.50
CA LEU A 53 1.01 14.47 -9.78
C LEU A 53 0.42 13.71 -8.59
N PRO A 54 -0.87 13.90 -8.26
CA PRO A 54 -1.58 13.02 -7.34
C PRO A 54 -1.46 11.58 -7.81
N SER A 55 -1.03 10.71 -6.90
CA SER A 55 -0.80 9.30 -7.17
C SER A 55 -1.45 8.46 -6.07
N ILE A 56 -1.87 7.25 -6.43
CA ILE A 56 -2.45 6.26 -5.52
C ILE A 56 -1.36 5.24 -5.21
N VAL A 57 -1.00 5.12 -3.94
CA VAL A 57 0.03 4.19 -3.46
C VAL A 57 -0.51 3.36 -2.31
N ILE A 58 0.07 2.17 -2.04
CA ILE A 58 -0.27 1.42 -0.83
C ILE A 58 -0.07 2.29 0.42
N SER A 59 -1.02 2.26 1.34
CA SER A 59 -0.89 2.99 2.61
C SER A 59 0.17 2.37 3.51
N LYS A 60 0.79 3.18 4.38
CA LYS A 60 1.74 2.65 5.37
C LYS A 60 1.12 1.64 6.32
N ARG A 61 -0.16 1.81 6.65
CA ARG A 61 -0.93 0.84 7.44
C ARG A 61 -1.06 -0.49 6.70
N SER A 62 -1.43 -0.47 5.41
CA SER A 62 -1.53 -1.67 4.59
C SER A 62 -0.19 -2.36 4.36
N GLU A 63 0.88 -1.59 4.10
CA GLU A 63 2.25 -2.11 3.98
C GLU A 63 2.66 -2.86 5.26
N LYS A 64 2.43 -2.24 6.44
CA LYS A 64 2.71 -2.87 7.74
C LYS A 64 1.91 -4.16 7.93
N SER A 65 0.61 -4.15 7.62
CA SER A 65 -0.25 -5.34 7.74
C SER A 65 0.22 -6.49 6.85
N VAL A 66 0.64 -6.21 5.61
CA VAL A 66 1.20 -7.24 4.72
C VAL A 66 2.51 -7.82 5.29
N LEU A 67 3.40 -6.97 5.80
CA LEU A 67 4.66 -7.40 6.41
C LEU A 67 4.44 -8.23 7.68
N GLU A 68 3.44 -7.89 8.48
CA GLU A 68 3.04 -8.66 9.67
C GLU A 68 2.53 -10.04 9.28
N LYS A 69 1.75 -10.17 8.20
CA LYS A 69 1.35 -11.49 7.67
C LYS A 69 2.57 -12.32 7.28
N PHE A 70 3.55 -11.76 6.55
CA PHE A 70 4.79 -12.47 6.21
C PHE A 70 5.64 -12.84 7.43
N ARG A 71 5.63 -12.00 8.48
CA ARG A 71 6.27 -12.30 9.76
C ARG A 71 5.61 -13.51 10.43
N ALA A 72 4.29 -13.50 10.56
CA ALA A 72 3.52 -14.55 11.22
C ALA A 72 3.65 -15.91 10.54
N MET A 73 3.79 -15.96 9.21
CA MET A 73 3.98 -17.20 8.46
C MET A 73 5.26 -17.96 8.82
N ASN A 74 6.28 -17.29 9.40
CA ASN A 74 7.56 -17.89 9.76
C ASN A 74 8.20 -18.72 8.62
N ILE A 75 8.14 -18.23 7.38
CA ILE A 75 8.57 -18.93 6.15
C ILE A 75 9.97 -19.58 6.29
N HIS A 76 10.91 -18.88 6.94
CA HIS A 76 12.26 -19.38 7.25
C HIS A 76 12.34 -20.72 8.02
N LYS A 77 11.26 -21.12 8.70
CA LYS A 77 11.18 -22.37 9.47
C LYS A 77 10.56 -23.52 8.66
N TRP A 78 10.10 -23.27 7.44
CA TRP A 78 9.50 -24.33 6.62
C TRP A 78 10.59 -25.32 6.20
N ARG A 79 10.30 -26.62 6.22
CA ARG A 79 11.20 -27.70 5.77
C ARG A 79 10.42 -28.53 4.76
N LYS A 80 10.28 -27.97 3.55
CA LYS A 80 9.39 -28.46 2.49
C LYS A 80 10.02 -28.12 1.14
N PRO A 81 9.85 -28.97 0.11
CA PRO A 81 10.32 -28.66 -1.23
C PRO A 81 9.84 -27.30 -1.74
N ILE A 82 10.65 -26.66 -2.59
CA ILE A 82 10.38 -25.32 -3.13
C ILE A 82 9.00 -25.23 -3.80
N GLU A 83 8.52 -26.30 -4.43
CA GLU A 83 7.22 -26.40 -5.08
C GLU A 83 6.07 -26.22 -4.07
N VAL A 84 6.23 -26.80 -2.87
CA VAL A 84 5.24 -26.69 -1.79
C VAL A 84 5.25 -25.27 -1.21
N VAL A 85 6.44 -24.68 -1.04
CA VAL A 85 6.59 -23.29 -0.59
C VAL A 85 5.95 -22.33 -1.59
N ALA A 86 6.25 -22.50 -2.88
CA ALA A 86 5.71 -21.70 -3.97
C ALA A 86 4.17 -21.81 -4.05
N THR A 87 3.63 -23.02 -3.96
CA THR A 87 2.18 -23.27 -3.98
C THR A 87 1.47 -22.54 -2.84
N LYS A 88 2.05 -22.52 -1.64
CA LYS A 88 1.48 -21.80 -0.49
C LYS A 88 1.57 -20.28 -0.62
N LEU A 89 2.68 -19.76 -1.14
CA LEU A 89 2.89 -18.30 -1.24
C LEU A 89 2.17 -17.66 -2.43
N ARG A 90 2.00 -18.39 -3.53
CA ARG A 90 1.41 -17.91 -4.79
C ARG A 90 0.08 -17.16 -4.60
N PRO A 91 -0.96 -17.71 -3.94
CA PRO A 91 -2.25 -17.00 -3.80
C PRO A 91 -2.12 -15.70 -2.99
N ILE A 92 -1.24 -15.67 -1.98
CA ILE A 92 -1.02 -14.49 -1.14
C ILE A 92 -0.32 -13.38 -1.94
N ILE A 93 0.76 -13.73 -2.64
CA ILE A 93 1.50 -12.81 -3.50
C ILE A 93 0.58 -12.26 -4.58
N GLN A 94 -0.20 -13.12 -5.24
CA GLN A 94 -1.11 -12.71 -6.29
C GLN A 94 -2.19 -11.76 -5.78
N GLY A 95 -2.74 -12.02 -4.58
CA GLY A 95 -3.70 -11.12 -3.94
C GLY A 95 -3.12 -9.73 -3.67
N ILE A 96 -1.88 -9.67 -3.18
CA ILE A 96 -1.18 -8.39 -2.92
C ILE A 96 -0.93 -7.65 -4.25
N ILE A 97 -0.48 -8.35 -5.29
CA ILE A 97 -0.25 -7.76 -6.61
C ILE A 97 -1.55 -7.23 -7.20
N ASN A 98 -2.59 -8.06 -7.26
CA ASN A 98 -3.87 -7.71 -7.87
C ASN A 98 -4.53 -6.51 -7.18
N TYR A 99 -4.39 -6.41 -5.86
CA TYR A 99 -4.98 -5.32 -5.09
C TYR A 99 -4.09 -4.08 -5.05
N TYR A 100 -2.87 -4.20 -4.49
CA TYR A 100 -2.03 -3.04 -4.19
C TYR A 100 -1.18 -2.55 -5.37
N CYS A 101 -0.87 -3.41 -6.35
CA CYS A 101 -0.06 -3.02 -7.51
C CYS A 101 -0.89 -2.49 -8.69
N LYS A 102 -2.23 -2.45 -8.60
CA LYS A 102 -3.11 -1.98 -9.68
C LYS A 102 -2.80 -0.56 -10.15
N PHE A 103 -2.46 0.34 -9.22
CA PHE A 103 -2.22 1.76 -9.52
C PHE A 103 -0.73 2.13 -9.51
N SER A 104 0.07 1.48 -8.66
CA SER A 104 1.51 1.73 -8.61
C SER A 104 2.27 0.53 -8.05
N VAL A 105 3.31 0.10 -8.78
CA VAL A 105 4.14 -1.05 -8.40
C VAL A 105 5.30 -0.61 -7.48
N SER A 106 6.00 0.47 -7.84
CA SER A 106 7.21 0.94 -7.16
C SER A 106 7.09 1.06 -5.63
N PRO A 107 5.98 1.60 -5.06
CA PRO A 107 5.82 1.72 -3.61
C PRO A 107 5.77 0.38 -2.86
N THR A 108 5.49 -0.72 -3.54
CA THR A 108 5.44 -2.08 -2.94
C THR A 108 6.80 -2.76 -2.87
N SER A 109 7.87 -2.16 -3.41
CA SER A 109 9.22 -2.75 -3.46
C SER A 109 9.75 -3.22 -2.10
N TYR A 110 9.44 -2.49 -1.01
CA TYR A 110 9.85 -2.87 0.33
C TYR A 110 9.22 -4.21 0.77
N ILE A 111 7.94 -4.44 0.43
CA ILE A 111 7.22 -5.68 0.73
C ILE A 111 7.93 -6.87 0.10
N TRP A 112 8.27 -6.76 -1.19
CA TRP A 112 8.95 -7.82 -1.94
C TRP A 112 10.35 -8.10 -1.41
N ARG A 113 11.10 -7.06 -1.05
CA ARG A 113 12.42 -7.22 -0.44
C ARG A 113 12.35 -7.97 0.90
N GLN A 114 11.35 -7.66 1.73
CA GLN A 114 11.16 -8.33 3.02
C GLN A 114 10.72 -9.79 2.85
N LEU A 115 9.85 -10.08 1.88
CA LEU A 115 9.50 -11.46 1.54
C LEU A 115 10.74 -12.23 1.03
N ASN A 116 11.49 -11.64 0.10
CA ASN A 116 12.69 -12.25 -0.46
C ASN A 116 13.75 -12.53 0.62
N SER A 117 13.95 -11.62 1.57
CA SER A 117 14.86 -11.84 2.70
C SER A 117 14.47 -13.05 3.55
N ARG A 118 13.16 -13.31 3.72
CA ARG A 118 12.66 -14.49 4.45
C ARG A 118 12.87 -15.79 3.67
N ILE A 119 12.64 -15.75 2.36
CA ILE A 119 12.90 -16.89 1.47
C ILE A 119 14.40 -17.19 1.41
N LEU A 120 15.25 -16.16 1.31
CA LEU A 120 16.70 -16.35 1.35
C LEU A 120 17.16 -16.96 2.68
N LYS A 121 16.58 -16.53 3.81
CA LYS A 121 16.86 -17.14 5.12
C LYS A 121 16.39 -18.59 5.18
N TRP A 122 15.25 -18.92 4.55
CA TRP A 122 14.77 -20.28 4.42
C TRP A 122 15.79 -21.16 3.67
N VAL A 123 16.22 -20.76 2.45
CA VAL A 123 17.17 -21.53 1.63
C VAL A 123 18.53 -21.73 2.33
N LYS A 124 19.03 -20.71 3.03
CA LYS A 124 20.33 -20.82 3.73
C LYS A 124 20.32 -21.79 4.91
N TRP A 125 19.15 -22.11 5.43
CA TRP A 125 18.96 -22.89 6.68
C TRP A 125 18.22 -24.21 6.42
N GLU A 126 17.88 -24.49 5.16
CA GLU A 126 17.45 -25.79 4.65
C GLU A 126 18.69 -26.65 4.39
#